data_AF-A0A444USQ5-F1
#
_entry.id   AF-A0A444USQ5-F1
#
_cell.length_a   1.000
_cell.length_b   1.000
_cell.length_c   1.000
_cell.angle_alpha   90.00
_cell.angle_beta   90.00
_cell.angle_gamma   90.00
#
_symmetry.space_group_name_H-M   'P 1'
#
loop_
_entity.id
_entity.type
_entity.pdbx_description
1 polymer ?
#
loop_
_entity_poly.entity_id
_entity_poly.type
_entity_poly.pdbx_seq_one_letter_code
_entity_poly.pdbx_strand_id
1 'polypeptide(L)'
;MRAASCHLTPVTLELGGKSPALVEGSCDITATARRLVWARFFNAGQSCVAPDYVLCSPETRRLLLPALRDCITQLYGTEPRESRDFGRIINQRHFERIRDLLSNSQGRVEIGGETEEGESGVGRYHGRFSFDTFSHQRSCVLRGFGLEWANQLRYPPYSEQKLERLLQATQERKWSCTLL
;
A
#
# COMPACT_ATOMS: atom_id res chain seq x y z
N MET A 1 8.40 17.98 3.96
CA MET A 1 9.88 18.00 4.02
C MET A 1 10.48 19.32 4.49
N ARG A 2 10.25 20.49 3.85
CA ARG A 2 10.97 21.76 4.17
C ARG A 2 11.05 22.14 5.66
N ALA A 3 10.00 21.90 6.44
CA ALA A 3 10.01 22.14 7.90
C ALA A 3 10.89 21.13 8.68
N ALA A 4 10.91 19.86 8.27
CA ALA A 4 11.72 18.82 8.91
C ALA A 4 13.21 18.92 8.56
N SER A 5 13.54 19.37 7.34
CA SER A 5 14.94 19.54 6.92
C SER A 5 15.71 20.59 7.74
N CYS A 6 15.02 21.58 8.31
CA CYS A 6 15.63 22.58 9.20
C CYS A 6 16.16 21.99 10.53
N HIS A 7 15.72 20.78 10.89
CA HIS A 7 16.02 20.15 12.17
C HIS A 7 16.53 18.70 12.02
N LEU A 8 16.91 18.30 10.80
CA LEU A 8 17.30 16.93 10.43
C LEU A 8 16.31 15.86 10.93
N THR A 9 15.02 16.22 11.06
CA THR A 9 14.00 15.34 11.62
C THR A 9 13.66 14.25 10.61
N PRO A 10 13.75 12.95 10.96
CA PRO A 10 13.31 11.88 10.06
C PRO A 10 11.82 12.01 9.80
N VAL A 11 11.39 11.69 8.58
CA VAL A 11 9.98 11.73 8.17
C VAL A 11 9.56 10.44 7.50
N THR A 12 8.41 9.92 7.91
CA THR A 12 7.65 8.89 7.19
C THR A 12 6.52 9.59 6.45
N LEU A 13 6.37 9.33 5.15
CA LEU A 13 5.41 10.02 4.29
C LEU A 13 4.50 9.01 3.60
N GLU A 14 3.38 8.68 4.25
CA GLU A 14 2.30 7.89 3.66
C GLU A 14 1.51 8.77 2.69
N LEU A 15 1.90 8.73 1.41
CA LEU A 15 1.27 9.48 0.33
C LEU A 15 0.32 8.59 -0.49
N GLY A 16 -0.48 9.22 -1.34
CA GLY A 16 -1.33 8.52 -2.32
C GLY A 16 -0.64 8.30 -3.66
N GLY A 17 -1.35 7.63 -4.56
CA GLY A 17 -0.98 7.45 -5.96
C GLY A 17 -2.22 7.15 -6.79
N LYS A 18 -2.05 6.45 -7.92
CA LYS A 18 -3.15 5.77 -8.60
C LYS A 18 -2.84 4.28 -8.64
N SER A 19 -3.56 3.48 -7.89
CA SER A 19 -3.26 2.05 -7.72
C SER A 19 -3.86 1.22 -8.87
N PRO A 20 -3.06 0.65 -9.79
CA PRO A 20 -3.60 -0.18 -10.87
C PRO A 20 -4.04 -1.55 -10.36
N ALA A 21 -5.11 -2.09 -10.93
CA ALA A 21 -5.44 -3.51 -10.85
C ALA A 21 -5.36 -4.14 -12.25
N LEU A 22 -4.36 -5.00 -12.48
CA LEU A 22 -4.26 -5.78 -13.73
C LEU A 22 -5.10 -7.05 -13.59
N VAL A 23 -5.97 -7.31 -14.57
CA VAL A 23 -6.78 -8.52 -14.67
C VAL A 23 -6.55 -9.13 -16.05
N GLU A 24 -5.82 -10.24 -16.09
CA GLU A 24 -5.38 -10.92 -17.31
C GLU A 24 -5.42 -12.45 -17.11
N GLY A 25 -5.53 -13.20 -18.21
CA GLY A 25 -5.49 -14.67 -18.21
C GLY A 25 -6.74 -15.36 -17.66
N SER A 26 -6.61 -16.64 -17.34
CA SER A 26 -7.69 -17.52 -16.86
C SER A 26 -8.02 -17.30 -15.38
N CYS A 27 -8.38 -16.07 -15.01
CA CYS A 27 -8.79 -15.71 -13.66
C CYS A 27 -10.27 -16.04 -13.38
N ASP A 28 -10.59 -16.34 -12.13
CA ASP A 28 -11.99 -16.44 -11.66
C ASP A 28 -12.61 -15.03 -11.66
N ILE A 29 -13.46 -14.77 -12.65
CA ILE A 29 -14.12 -13.49 -12.86
C ILE A 29 -15.01 -13.11 -11.67
N THR A 30 -15.71 -14.07 -11.06
CA THR A 30 -16.64 -13.83 -9.94
C THR A 30 -15.87 -13.48 -8.67
N ALA A 31 -14.83 -14.26 -8.33
CA ALA A 31 -13.98 -13.95 -7.19
C ALA A 31 -13.21 -12.63 -7.38
N THR A 32 -12.79 -12.34 -8.61
CA THR A 32 -12.09 -11.10 -8.96
C THR A 32 -13.01 -9.89 -8.84
N ALA A 33 -14.22 -9.96 -9.41
CA ALA A 33 -15.23 -8.91 -9.27
C ALA A 33 -15.55 -8.61 -7.81
N ARG A 34 -15.82 -9.64 -7.00
CA ARG A 34 -16.13 -9.48 -5.56
C ARG A 34 -15.00 -8.78 -4.79
N ARG A 35 -13.74 -9.15 -5.06
CA ARG A 35 -12.54 -8.51 -4.46
C ARG A 35 -12.38 -7.06 -4.91
N LEU A 36 -12.54 -6.79 -6.21
CA LEU A 36 -12.43 -5.45 -6.76
C LEU A 36 -13.52 -4.51 -6.22
N VAL A 37 -14.78 -4.96 -6.17
CA VAL A 37 -15.88 -4.15 -5.63
C VAL A 37 -15.63 -3.84 -4.15
N TRP A 38 -15.32 -4.84 -3.33
CA TRP A 38 -15.01 -4.60 -1.91
C TRP A 38 -13.86 -3.60 -1.73
N ALA A 39 -12.73 -3.81 -2.42
CA ALA A 39 -11.56 -2.93 -2.30
C ALA A 39 -11.79 -1.52 -2.86
N ARG A 40 -12.63 -1.39 -3.90
CA ARG A 40 -12.94 -0.10 -4.55
C ARG A 40 -13.96 0.73 -3.78
N PHE A 41 -14.97 0.10 -3.19
CA PHE A 41 -16.11 0.82 -2.58
C PHE A 41 -16.05 0.87 -1.05
N PHE A 42 -15.14 0.14 -0.40
CA PHE A 42 -14.78 0.38 1.00
C PHE A 42 -14.45 1.87 1.23
N ASN A 43 -15.07 2.47 2.26
CA ASN A 43 -14.99 3.91 2.56
C ASN A 43 -15.35 4.83 1.36
N ALA A 44 -16.28 4.39 0.49
CA ALA A 44 -16.60 5.05 -0.78
C ALA A 44 -15.37 5.28 -1.70
N GLY A 45 -14.37 4.39 -1.63
CA GLY A 45 -13.13 4.48 -2.40
C GLY A 45 -12.14 5.53 -1.89
N GLN A 46 -12.38 6.11 -0.72
CA GLN A 46 -11.47 7.06 -0.06
C GLN A 46 -10.42 6.29 0.76
N SER A 47 -9.58 5.52 0.05
CA SER A 47 -8.46 4.77 0.61
C SER A 47 -7.27 4.88 -0.34
N CYS A 48 -6.06 5.10 0.20
CA CYS A 48 -4.83 5.22 -0.60
C CYS A 48 -4.46 3.93 -1.34
N VAL A 49 -4.93 2.77 -0.87
CA VAL A 49 -4.69 1.44 -1.46
C VAL A 49 -5.91 0.87 -2.20
N ALA A 50 -7.00 1.64 -2.34
CA ALA A 50 -8.10 1.22 -3.20
C ALA A 50 -7.64 1.16 -4.66
N PRO A 51 -8.07 0.18 -5.48
CA PRO A 51 -7.78 0.17 -6.91
C PRO A 51 -8.41 1.41 -7.55
N ASP A 52 -7.61 2.21 -8.26
CA ASP A 52 -8.05 3.41 -8.97
C ASP A 52 -8.65 3.07 -10.34
N TYR A 53 -8.02 2.13 -11.04
CA TYR A 53 -8.39 1.73 -12.39
C TYR A 53 -8.02 0.28 -12.64
N VAL A 54 -8.79 -0.38 -13.51
CA VAL A 54 -8.56 -1.76 -13.94
C VAL A 54 -7.97 -1.75 -15.34
N LEU A 55 -6.86 -2.45 -15.53
CA LEU A 55 -6.30 -2.79 -16.84
C LEU A 55 -6.68 -4.24 -17.16
N CYS A 56 -7.30 -4.49 -18.30
CA CYS A 56 -7.72 -5.82 -18.74
C CYS A 56 -7.95 -5.85 -20.25
N SER A 57 -8.02 -7.04 -20.84
CA SER A 57 -8.34 -7.20 -22.27
C SER A 57 -9.81 -6.86 -22.55
N PRO A 58 -10.19 -6.55 -23.81
CA PRO A 58 -11.59 -6.31 -24.19
C PRO A 58 -12.52 -7.49 -23.85
N GLU A 59 -12.03 -8.72 -23.97
CA GLU A 59 -12.74 -9.96 -23.65
C GLU A 59 -12.96 -10.09 -22.15
N THR A 60 -11.90 -9.84 -21.36
CA THR A 60 -11.98 -9.82 -19.89
C THR A 60 -12.95 -8.73 -19.42
N ARG A 61 -12.92 -7.52 -19.99
CA ARG A 61 -13.90 -6.45 -19.70
C ARG A 61 -15.33 -6.91 -19.94
N ARG A 62 -15.60 -7.64 -21.03
CA ARG A 62 -16.94 -8.14 -21.36
C ARG A 62 -17.49 -9.12 -20.32
N LEU A 63 -16.63 -9.94 -19.71
CA LEU A 63 -17.00 -10.89 -18.67
C LEU A 63 -17.05 -10.23 -17.28
N LEU A 64 -16.14 -9.31 -17.00
CA LEU A 64 -15.99 -8.67 -15.69
C LEU A 64 -17.08 -7.63 -15.41
N LEU A 65 -17.53 -6.86 -16.40
CA LEU A 65 -18.54 -5.81 -16.18
C LEU A 65 -19.88 -6.32 -15.60
N PRO A 66 -20.49 -7.42 -16.10
CA PRO A 66 -21.66 -8.02 -15.46
C PRO A 66 -21.40 -8.45 -14.02
N ALA A 67 -20.31 -9.18 -13.77
CA ALA A 67 -19.97 -9.67 -12.43
C ALA A 67 -19.72 -8.51 -11.43
N LEU A 68 -19.17 -7.37 -11.89
CA LEU A 68 -19.04 -6.16 -11.08
C LEU A 68 -20.41 -5.55 -10.74
N ARG A 69 -21.36 -5.48 -11.69
CA ARG A 69 -22.74 -5.04 -11.42
C ARG A 69 -23.40 -5.92 -10.35
N ASP A 70 -23.33 -7.23 -10.52
CA ASP A 70 -23.92 -8.20 -9.59
C ASP A 70 -23.32 -8.07 -8.19
N CYS A 71 -21.99 -7.92 -8.08
CA CYS A 71 -21.30 -7.76 -6.80
C CYS A 71 -21.63 -6.42 -6.11
N ILE A 72 -21.83 -5.33 -6.86
CA ILE A 72 -22.27 -4.04 -6.30
C ILE A 72 -23.68 -4.18 -5.72
N THR A 73 -24.61 -4.76 -6.49
CA THR A 73 -26.00 -4.98 -6.05
C THR A 73 -26.08 -5.93 -4.86
N GLN A 74 -25.22 -6.95 -4.78
CA GLN A 74 -25.14 -7.86 -3.63
C GLN A 74 -24.62 -7.19 -2.35
N LEU A 75 -23.74 -6.19 -2.46
CA LEU A 75 -23.15 -5.51 -1.29
C LEU A 75 -23.94 -4.29 -0.83
N TYR A 76 -24.57 -3.56 -1.75
CA TYR A 76 -25.21 -2.27 -1.48
C TYR A 76 -26.68 -2.20 -1.89
N GLY A 77 -27.26 -3.29 -2.39
CA GLY A 77 -28.63 -3.33 -2.92
C GLY A 77 -28.75 -2.69 -4.30
N THR A 78 -29.97 -2.66 -4.83
CA THR A 78 -30.29 -1.95 -6.08
C THR A 78 -30.19 -0.44 -5.95
N GLU A 79 -30.21 0.07 -4.71
CA GLU A 79 -30.21 1.49 -4.39
C GLU A 79 -29.10 1.80 -3.35
N PRO A 80 -27.84 1.98 -3.79
CA PRO A 80 -26.70 2.15 -2.89
C PRO A 80 -26.79 3.36 -1.96
N ARG A 81 -27.63 4.37 -2.28
CA ARG A 81 -27.81 5.54 -1.39
C ARG A 81 -28.49 5.18 -0.07
N GLU A 82 -29.37 4.17 -0.09
CA GLU A 82 -30.07 3.66 1.10
C GLU A 82 -29.21 2.67 1.92
N SER A 83 -28.13 2.15 1.32
CA SER A 83 -27.21 1.23 2.03
C SER A 83 -26.50 1.92 3.19
N ARG A 84 -26.62 1.32 4.38
CA ARG A 84 -25.91 1.73 5.60
C ARG A 84 -24.41 1.44 5.53
N ASP A 85 -24.01 0.50 4.67
CA ASP A 85 -22.63 0.04 4.50
C ASP A 85 -21.88 0.80 3.38
N PHE A 86 -22.59 1.64 2.61
CA PHE A 86 -21.99 2.51 1.62
C PHE A 86 -21.57 3.85 2.26
N GLY A 87 -20.31 4.24 2.08
CA GLY A 87 -19.76 5.47 2.66
C GLY A 87 -20.32 6.76 2.05
N ARG A 88 -19.82 7.90 2.52
CA ARG A 88 -20.07 9.24 1.95
C ARG A 88 -18.75 9.95 1.70
N ILE A 89 -18.74 10.90 0.77
CA ILE A 89 -17.54 11.70 0.46
C ILE A 89 -17.27 12.68 1.60
N ILE A 90 -16.01 12.79 2.01
CA ILE A 90 -15.52 13.56 3.18
C ILE A 90 -16.10 14.98 3.32
N ASN A 91 -16.30 15.68 2.21
CA ASN A 91 -16.83 17.05 2.15
C ASN A 91 -17.23 17.44 0.72
N GLN A 92 -17.96 18.54 0.61
CA GLN A 92 -18.43 19.14 -0.65
C GLN A 92 -17.31 19.33 -1.68
N ARG A 93 -16.15 19.89 -1.30
CA ARG A 93 -15.01 20.10 -2.21
C ARG A 93 -14.51 18.80 -2.86
N HIS A 94 -14.48 17.70 -2.10
CA HIS A 94 -14.07 16.40 -2.64
C HIS A 94 -15.17 15.77 -3.52
N PHE A 95 -16.43 16.03 -3.21
CA PHE A 95 -17.58 15.59 -4.01
C PHE A 95 -17.61 16.30 -5.36
N GLU A 96 -17.56 17.63 -5.38
CA GLU A 96 -17.48 18.47 -6.58
C GLU A 96 -16.33 18.02 -7.48
N ARG A 97 -15.13 17.85 -6.93
CA ARG A 97 -13.96 17.37 -7.68
C ARG A 97 -14.19 16.00 -8.33
N ILE A 98 -14.94 15.08 -7.69
CA ILE A 98 -15.21 13.76 -8.27
C ILE A 98 -16.31 13.83 -9.33
N ARG A 99 -17.38 14.60 -9.08
CA ARG A 99 -18.44 14.89 -10.05
C ARG A 99 -17.87 15.52 -11.31
N ASP A 100 -17.01 16.52 -11.17
CA ASP A 100 -16.40 17.24 -12.27
C ASP A 100 -15.38 16.38 -13.04
N LEU A 101 -14.70 15.44 -12.37
CA LEU A 101 -13.87 14.44 -13.05
C LEU A 101 -14.70 13.45 -13.87
N LEU A 102 -15.90 13.10 -13.42
CA LEU A 102 -16.82 12.21 -14.15
C LEU A 102 -17.43 12.92 -15.36
N SER A 103 -17.95 14.14 -15.17
CA SER A 103 -18.63 14.91 -16.22
C SER A 103 -17.70 15.38 -17.34
N ASN A 104 -16.43 15.66 -17.04
CA ASN A 104 -15.41 16.01 -18.03
C ASN A 104 -14.71 14.78 -18.63
N SER A 105 -15.08 13.55 -18.24
CA SER A 105 -14.49 12.34 -18.81
C SER A 105 -15.12 12.00 -20.17
N GLN A 106 -14.29 11.51 -21.10
CA GLN A 106 -14.77 10.87 -22.35
C GLN A 106 -15.20 9.40 -22.13
N GLY A 107 -15.30 8.97 -20.87
CA GLY A 107 -15.62 7.59 -20.51
C GLY A 107 -17.12 7.31 -20.60
N ARG A 108 -17.49 6.08 -21.00
CA ARG A 108 -18.87 5.62 -20.85
C ARG A 108 -19.12 5.18 -19.42
N VAL A 109 -20.08 5.79 -18.74
CA VAL A 109 -20.59 5.32 -17.45
C VAL A 109 -21.35 4.01 -17.67
N GLU A 110 -20.92 2.94 -17.00
CA GLU A 110 -21.52 1.60 -17.11
C GLU A 110 -22.50 1.30 -15.95
N ILE A 111 -22.34 1.98 -14.81
CA ILE A 111 -23.07 1.73 -13.56
C ILE A 111 -23.14 3.05 -12.78
N GLY A 112 -24.34 3.43 -12.30
CA GLY A 112 -24.54 4.68 -11.57
C GLY A 112 -24.29 5.92 -12.44
N GLY A 113 -23.73 6.97 -11.82
CA GLY A 113 -23.47 8.28 -12.46
C GLY A 113 -24.33 9.42 -11.90
N GLU A 114 -25.38 9.07 -11.15
CA GLU A 114 -26.20 10.00 -10.37
C GLU A 114 -25.41 10.54 -9.16
N THR A 115 -25.70 11.78 -8.75
CA THR A 115 -25.00 12.47 -7.66
C THR A 115 -25.97 13.32 -6.82
N GLU A 116 -25.94 13.16 -5.50
CA GLU A 116 -26.73 13.93 -4.52
C GLU A 116 -25.80 14.53 -3.45
N GLU A 117 -26.13 15.73 -2.94
CA GLU A 117 -25.34 16.46 -1.93
C GLU A 117 -25.87 16.24 -0.50
N GLY A 118 -24.98 16.15 0.50
CA GLY A 118 -25.33 15.89 1.91
C GLY A 118 -24.17 16.06 2.90
N GLU A 119 -24.46 16.17 4.20
CA GLU A 119 -23.59 16.90 5.17
C GLU A 119 -22.57 16.10 6.03
N SER A 120 -22.39 14.77 5.88
CA SER A 120 -21.72 13.95 6.93
C SER A 120 -20.22 13.61 6.72
N GLY A 121 -19.36 13.98 7.69
CA GLY A 121 -17.89 13.77 7.72
C GLY A 121 -17.35 12.50 8.44
N VAL A 122 -16.01 12.41 8.65
CA VAL A 122 -15.25 11.12 8.72
C VAL A 122 -14.17 11.00 9.86
N GLY A 123 -13.79 9.76 10.24
CA GLY A 123 -12.56 9.32 10.95
C GLY A 123 -12.39 7.78 10.85
N ARG A 124 -11.32 7.04 11.26
CA ARG A 124 -10.00 7.25 11.94
C ARG A 124 -8.99 6.13 11.49
N TYR A 125 -7.79 6.01 12.09
CA TYR A 125 -6.71 5.03 11.74
C TYR A 125 -6.08 4.31 12.98
N HIS A 126 -5.29 3.24 12.79
CA HIS A 126 -4.70 2.38 13.86
C HIS A 126 -3.43 1.59 13.45
N GLY A 127 -2.61 1.12 14.41
CA GLY A 127 -1.72 -0.03 14.21
C GLY A 127 -0.45 -0.14 15.09
N ARG A 128 0.15 -1.35 15.12
CA ARG A 128 1.47 -1.63 15.72
C ARG A 128 2.61 -0.92 14.98
N PHE A 129 2.46 -0.73 13.66
CA PHE A 129 3.41 0.04 12.85
C PHE A 129 3.59 1.47 13.36
N SER A 130 2.55 2.11 13.92
CA SER A 130 2.70 3.42 14.55
C SER A 130 3.64 3.39 15.77
N PHE A 131 3.63 2.32 16.56
CA PHE A 131 4.57 2.15 17.68
C PHE A 131 6.01 1.99 17.18
N ASP A 132 6.22 1.20 16.12
CA ASP A 132 7.55 0.98 15.54
C ASP A 132 8.09 2.24 14.82
N THR A 133 7.26 3.01 14.12
CA THR A 133 7.64 4.30 13.49
C THR A 133 8.02 5.38 14.52
N PHE A 134 7.36 5.42 15.68
CA PHE A 134 7.67 6.39 16.74
C PHE A 134 8.69 5.88 17.78
N SER A 135 9.28 4.70 17.57
CA SER A 135 10.29 4.11 18.48
C SER A 135 11.66 4.01 17.80
N HIS A 136 12.71 4.52 18.46
CA HIS A 136 14.07 4.34 17.98
C HIS A 136 14.61 2.96 18.38
N GLN A 137 14.63 1.99 17.46
CA GLN A 137 15.27 0.70 17.70
C GLN A 137 16.78 0.89 17.94
N ARG A 138 17.25 0.64 19.17
CA ARG A 138 18.67 0.75 19.55
C ARG A 138 19.32 -0.63 19.52
N SER A 139 20.22 -0.85 18.58
CA SER A 139 21.08 -2.04 18.55
C SER A 139 22.07 -2.01 19.71
N CYS A 140 21.82 -2.80 20.74
CA CYS A 140 22.71 -2.97 21.89
C CYS A 140 23.54 -4.25 21.71
N VAL A 141 24.87 -4.12 21.61
CA VAL A 141 25.78 -5.26 21.59
C VAL A 141 26.46 -5.38 22.96
N LEU A 142 26.00 -6.33 23.78
CA LEU A 142 26.63 -6.64 25.06
C LEU A 142 27.87 -7.51 24.82
N ARG A 143 29.04 -7.04 25.27
CA ARG A 143 30.32 -7.76 25.17
C ARG A 143 30.86 -8.03 26.57
N GLY A 144 31.19 -9.29 26.86
CA GLY A 144 31.97 -9.67 28.03
C GLY A 144 33.47 -9.56 27.78
N PHE A 145 34.28 -9.65 28.84
CA PHE A 145 35.75 -9.57 28.78
C PHE A 145 36.45 -10.86 28.30
N GLY A 146 35.70 -11.93 28.00
CA GLY A 146 36.25 -13.19 27.51
C GLY A 146 36.62 -13.16 26.02
N LEU A 147 37.47 -14.11 25.60
CA LEU A 147 37.87 -14.34 24.20
C LEU A 147 38.58 -13.14 23.52
N GLU A 148 39.20 -12.23 24.28
CA GLU A 148 39.92 -11.08 23.71
C GLU A 148 41.07 -11.47 22.78
N TRP A 149 41.66 -12.66 22.97
CA TRP A 149 42.63 -13.26 22.05
C TRP A 149 42.09 -13.42 20.62
N ALA A 150 40.79 -13.66 20.43
CA ALA A 150 40.18 -13.75 19.11
C ALA A 150 40.07 -12.37 18.42
N ASN A 151 40.08 -11.27 19.18
CA ASN A 151 40.07 -9.92 18.63
C ASN A 151 41.48 -9.47 18.16
N GLN A 152 42.55 -10.26 18.38
CA GLN A 152 43.92 -9.93 17.93
C GLN A 152 44.07 -9.70 16.43
N LEU A 153 43.18 -10.28 15.61
CA LEU A 153 43.13 -10.05 14.16
C LEU A 153 42.81 -8.58 13.82
N ARG A 154 42.03 -7.90 14.68
CA ARG A 154 41.64 -6.49 14.54
C ARG A 154 42.73 -5.51 14.99
N TYR A 155 43.65 -5.93 15.84
CA TYR A 155 44.61 -5.02 16.46
C TYR A 155 45.93 -4.90 15.66
N PRO A 156 46.51 -3.69 15.60
CA PRO A 156 47.84 -3.49 15.02
C PRO A 156 48.95 -4.19 15.84
N PRO A 157 50.14 -4.41 15.27
CA PRO A 157 50.52 -4.11 13.89
C PRO A 157 49.80 -5.04 12.89
N TYR A 158 49.51 -4.49 11.71
CA TYR A 158 48.89 -5.22 10.60
C TYR A 158 49.97 -5.91 9.77
N SER A 159 49.68 -7.10 9.27
CA SER A 159 50.57 -7.88 8.39
C SER A 159 49.74 -8.57 7.31
N GLU A 160 50.37 -8.94 6.20
CA GLU A 160 49.70 -9.63 5.09
C GLU A 160 49.02 -10.92 5.57
N GLN A 161 49.66 -11.68 6.45
CA GLN A 161 49.07 -12.89 7.06
C GLN A 161 47.81 -12.61 7.90
N LYS A 162 47.67 -11.43 8.53
CA LYS A 162 46.43 -11.02 9.20
C LYS A 162 45.37 -10.63 8.17
N LEU A 163 45.77 -9.93 7.10
CA LEU A 163 44.88 -9.52 6.01
C LEU A 163 44.31 -10.72 5.27
N GLU A 164 45.13 -11.72 4.90
CA GLU A 164 44.70 -12.96 4.27
C GLU A 164 43.68 -13.72 5.13
N ARG A 165 43.94 -13.88 6.43
CA ARG A 165 43.00 -14.54 7.36
C ARG A 165 41.69 -13.78 7.51
N LEU A 166 41.74 -12.44 7.54
CA LEU A 166 40.55 -11.61 7.58
C LEU A 166 39.74 -11.77 6.29
N LEU A 167 40.38 -11.65 5.13
CA LEU A 167 39.76 -11.85 3.82
C LEU A 167 39.16 -13.27 3.71
N GLN A 168 39.84 -14.31 4.17
CA GLN A 168 39.31 -15.68 4.17
C GLN A 168 38.09 -15.86 5.10
N ALA A 169 37.95 -15.03 6.13
CA ALA A 169 36.83 -15.05 7.07
C ALA A 169 35.67 -14.13 6.65
N THR A 170 35.93 -13.05 5.89
CA THR A 170 34.91 -12.06 5.47
C THR A 170 34.53 -12.15 3.99
N GLN A 171 35.30 -12.84 3.15
CA GLN A 171 34.86 -13.19 1.81
C GLN A 171 33.68 -14.16 1.91
N GLU A 172 32.61 -13.83 1.21
CA GLU A 172 31.40 -14.63 1.17
C GLU A 172 31.73 -16.05 0.69
N ARG A 173 31.66 -17.03 1.60
CA ARG A 173 31.38 -18.39 1.17
C ARG A 173 30.03 -18.33 0.47
N LYS A 174 29.96 -18.79 -0.78
CA LYS A 174 28.73 -18.88 -1.59
C LYS A 174 27.64 -19.70 -0.88
N TRP A 175 26.88 -19.04 -0.01
CA TRP A 175 25.64 -19.53 0.57
C TRP A 175 24.60 -18.47 0.23
N SER A 176 23.70 -18.82 -0.67
CA SER A 176 22.66 -17.92 -1.18
C SER A 176 21.74 -17.51 -0.04
N CYS A 177 21.96 -16.32 0.51
CA CYS A 177 20.99 -15.68 1.39
C CYS A 177 19.87 -15.07 0.52
N THR A 178 18.90 -15.90 0.15
CA THR A 178 17.64 -15.41 -0.39
C THR A 178 16.85 -14.82 0.76
N LEU A 179 16.79 -13.48 0.83
CA LEU A 179 15.79 -12.79 1.63
C LEU A 179 14.40 -13.03 1.00
N LEU A 180 13.47 -13.50 1.84
CA LEU A 180 12.03 -13.44 1.60
C LEU A 180 11.50 -12.04 1.96
#